data_AF-A0A3R7MQL4-F1
#
_entry.id   AF-A0A3R7MQL4-F1
#
_cell.length_a   1.000
_cell.length_b   1.000
_cell.length_c   1.000
_cell.angle_alpha   90.00
_cell.angle_beta   90.00
_cell.angle_gamma   90.00
#
_symmetry.space_group_name_H-M   'P 1'
#
loop_
_entity.id
_entity.type
_entity.pdbx_description
1 polymer ?
#
loop_
_entity_poly.entity_id
_entity_poly.type
_entity_poly.pdbx_seq_one_letter_code
_entity_poly.pdbx_strand_id
1 'polypeptide(L)'
;MMTRFWMAGGNALSRLLPALHLRMCSSTGGVGSRKESPVGSAYDVEQKFEQRESRRRYSAANTSGRSKYIRDIIASLKSQPKAEMAAIFDKLHPRDKLDILRMLGRRSARRAAGLPTYRSHIFERRYFFREEDLCEQSTLGRGPGGQATNRRMQTAIVKHKPTGIVVKFSKFPSYWLNRRAAREILNFRLEEHLLGPRSRIVRSKQREEARRLRHVQARERMVERGRISSAKMSQQRGFHAVLTNVQPFPFAVLLQLGPGYMDHTLFISDLFEGECNRWWPLLATAFAHLNKGVSQNGSDINEDSTEMENLKVPELFRYLFPVVPFSSLPPTSVEKYEWSEVEKCAADEVALQNVLRALRCFVELFGLHLLEGPLHDGGGHSTLVLIKDGLNWVEFKGRMVASNDRMTPLALTCFSHVVLSLTQLRRAGEANAIVAFFLHEAKAGVRCQWAAHGWNKMRHVRRRYELLQQQKSGQAGVC
;
A
#
# COMPACT_ATOMS: atom_id res chain seq x y z
N MET A 1 4.22 -21.37 33.38
CA MET A 1 5.49 -21.27 34.13
C MET A 1 6.37 -20.27 33.39
N MET A 2 6.35 -19.01 33.84
CA MET A 2 7.39 -18.38 34.70
C MET A 2 8.53 -17.80 33.84
N THR A 3 8.44 -16.50 33.48
CA THR A 3 9.13 -15.31 34.08
C THR A 3 10.48 -15.00 33.37
N ARG A 4 10.63 -13.90 32.61
CA ARG A 4 10.94 -12.50 32.98
C ARG A 4 12.24 -12.31 33.79
N PHE A 5 13.17 -11.47 33.28
CA PHE A 5 14.07 -10.47 33.92
C PHE A 5 15.25 -10.20 32.93
N TRP A 6 15.39 -9.10 32.16
CA TRP A 6 15.53 -7.64 32.39
C TRP A 6 16.84 -7.16 33.07
N MET A 7 17.47 -6.16 32.42
CA MET A 7 18.52 -5.19 32.85
C MET A 7 19.98 -5.71 32.90
N ALA A 8 21.04 -4.98 32.50
CA ALA A 8 21.24 -3.60 32.04
C ALA A 8 22.63 -3.45 31.35
N GLY A 9 22.80 -2.35 30.60
CA GLY A 9 24.06 -1.59 30.53
C GLY A 9 25.14 -2.08 29.57
N GLY A 10 25.35 -1.38 28.45
CA GLY A 10 26.49 -1.71 27.58
C GLY A 10 26.68 -0.80 26.36
N ASN A 11 27.02 0.46 26.60
CA ASN A 11 27.81 1.34 25.73
C ASN A 11 27.64 1.19 24.21
N ALA A 12 26.85 2.10 23.65
CA ALA A 12 26.82 2.49 22.25
C ALA A 12 28.18 3.10 21.80
N LEU A 13 29.16 2.24 21.52
CA LEU A 13 30.44 2.61 20.89
C LEU A 13 30.90 1.61 19.81
N SER A 14 30.13 0.54 19.56
CA SER A 14 30.48 -0.53 18.62
C SER A 14 30.03 -0.31 17.17
N ARG A 15 29.42 0.84 16.82
CA ARG A 15 28.97 1.16 15.44
C ARG A 15 29.64 2.39 14.83
N LEU A 16 30.92 2.63 15.11
CA LEU A 16 31.73 3.67 14.43
C LEU A 16 33.00 3.11 13.78
N LEU A 17 32.82 2.06 12.97
CA LEU A 17 33.74 1.78 11.86
C LEU A 17 32.92 1.48 10.59
N PRO A 18 32.31 2.48 9.93
CA PRO A 18 31.99 2.33 8.52
C PRO A 18 33.28 2.45 7.72
N ALA A 19 33.70 1.32 7.14
CA ALA A 19 34.69 1.20 6.07
C ALA A 19 36.16 1.56 6.39
N LEU A 20 36.78 0.75 7.26
CA LEU A 20 38.10 0.19 6.89
C LEU A 20 37.84 -1.12 6.14
N HIS A 21 37.25 -1.03 4.95
CA HIS A 21 37.35 -2.10 3.97
C HIS A 21 38.79 -2.06 3.45
N LEU A 22 39.71 -2.64 4.23
CA LEU A 22 40.95 -3.15 3.66
C LEU A 22 40.51 -4.11 2.56
N ARG A 23 40.77 -3.70 1.32
CA ARG A 23 40.67 -4.55 0.14
C ARG A 23 41.72 -5.63 0.37
N MET A 24 41.34 -6.71 1.04
CA MET A 24 42.09 -7.95 1.05
C MET A 24 42.09 -8.41 -0.39
N CYS A 25 43.17 -8.15 -1.12
CA CYS A 25 43.49 -8.91 -2.30
C CYS A 25 43.69 -10.34 -1.81
N SER A 26 42.73 -11.21 -2.11
CA SER A 26 42.90 -12.65 -2.02
C SER A 26 43.99 -13.05 -3.01
N SER A 27 45.23 -13.12 -2.53
CA SER A 27 46.23 -14.01 -3.09
C SER A 27 45.76 -15.43 -2.75
N THR A 28 45.11 -16.09 -3.70
CA THR A 28 45.00 -17.55 -3.68
C THR A 28 46.34 -18.10 -4.11
N GLY A 29 47.31 -18.08 -3.19
CA GLY A 29 48.46 -18.98 -3.24
C GLY A 29 47.95 -20.37 -2.91
N GLY A 30 47.92 -21.25 -3.92
CA GLY A 30 47.53 -22.64 -3.76
C GLY A 30 48.47 -23.37 -2.81
N VAL A 31 47.90 -24.00 -1.80
CA VAL A 31 48.56 -25.07 -1.05
C VAL A 31 48.48 -26.31 -1.91
N GLY A 32 49.65 -26.92 -2.13
CA GLY A 32 49.78 -28.14 -2.91
C GLY A 32 49.01 -29.30 -2.31
N SER A 33 48.45 -30.10 -3.20
CA SER A 33 48.16 -31.49 -2.91
C SER A 33 48.66 -32.30 -4.10
N ARG A 34 49.65 -33.17 -3.83
CA ARG A 34 50.09 -34.22 -4.73
C ARG A 34 48.89 -35.07 -5.14
N LYS A 35 48.76 -35.35 -6.45
CA LYS A 35 48.52 -36.69 -6.99
C LYS A 35 48.67 -36.69 -8.51
N GLU A 36 49.62 -37.53 -8.92
CA GLU A 36 49.60 -38.39 -10.11
C GLU A 36 49.46 -37.75 -11.50
N SER A 37 50.59 -37.80 -12.21
CA SER A 37 50.69 -37.66 -13.67
C SER A 37 49.84 -38.72 -14.40
N PRO A 38 49.31 -38.37 -15.57
CA PRO A 38 49.63 -39.20 -16.72
C PRO A 38 50.10 -38.36 -17.93
N VAL A 39 51.23 -38.82 -18.47
CA VAL A 39 51.59 -38.89 -19.90
C VAL A 39 51.21 -37.69 -20.76
N GLY A 40 52.25 -36.92 -21.12
CA GLY A 40 52.19 -35.88 -22.14
C GLY A 40 51.79 -36.44 -23.51
N SER A 41 50.76 -35.84 -24.10
CA SER A 41 50.47 -35.87 -25.53
C SER A 41 51.03 -34.58 -26.14
N ALA A 42 51.82 -34.73 -27.20
CA ALA A 42 52.61 -33.69 -27.83
C ALA A 42 51.76 -32.69 -28.64
N TYR A 43 50.96 -31.85 -27.98
CA TYR A 43 50.32 -30.66 -28.57
C TYR A 43 50.09 -29.55 -27.53
N ASP A 44 51.15 -29.09 -26.85
CA ASP A 44 51.07 -27.88 -26.02
C ASP A 44 51.57 -26.67 -26.83
N VAL A 45 50.64 -26.05 -27.55
CA VAL A 45 50.81 -24.66 -28.01
C VAL A 45 50.73 -23.78 -26.76
N GLU A 46 51.80 -23.04 -26.44
CA GLU A 46 51.79 -22.01 -25.39
C GLU A 46 50.70 -20.96 -25.70
N GLN A 47 49.47 -21.20 -25.25
CA GLN A 47 48.43 -20.18 -25.24
C GLN A 47 48.73 -19.22 -24.09
N LYS A 48 49.35 -18.08 -24.41
CA LYS A 48 49.32 -16.89 -23.55
C LYS A 48 47.86 -16.48 -23.38
N PHE A 49 47.23 -16.92 -22.29
CA PHE A 49 45.93 -16.42 -21.90
C PHE A 49 46.09 -14.95 -21.48
N GLU A 50 45.80 -14.03 -22.40
CA GLU A 50 45.64 -12.62 -22.05
C GLU A 50 44.47 -12.48 -21.06
N GLN A 51 44.80 -12.11 -19.83
CA GLN A 51 43.80 -11.89 -18.80
C GLN A 51 43.02 -10.62 -19.13
N ARG A 52 41.78 -10.79 -19.61
CA ARG A 52 40.88 -9.69 -19.99
C ARG A 52 40.77 -8.64 -18.87
N GLU A 53 41.03 -7.38 -19.21
CA GLU A 53 40.93 -6.28 -18.25
C GLU A 53 39.50 -6.12 -17.72
N SER A 54 39.40 -5.84 -16.41
CA SER A 54 38.10 -5.74 -15.73
C SER A 54 37.30 -4.54 -16.22
N ARG A 55 36.17 -4.80 -16.88
CA ARG A 55 35.16 -3.80 -17.30
C ARG A 55 34.38 -3.15 -16.14
N ARG A 56 34.68 -3.53 -14.89
CA ARG A 56 34.02 -2.95 -13.71
C ARG A 56 34.39 -1.47 -13.59
N ARG A 57 33.38 -0.62 -13.36
CA ARG A 57 33.47 0.85 -13.29
C ARG A 57 34.53 1.41 -12.33
N TYR A 58 34.98 0.62 -11.35
CA TYR A 58 35.98 0.97 -10.34
C TYR A 58 37.16 -0.01 -10.27
N SER A 59 37.46 -0.71 -11.38
CA SER A 59 38.65 -1.56 -11.46
C SER A 59 39.92 -0.69 -11.36
N ALA A 60 40.99 -1.26 -10.80
CA ALA A 60 42.27 -0.55 -10.66
C ALA A 60 42.83 -0.14 -12.03
N ALA A 61 42.66 -0.98 -13.06
CA ALA A 61 43.02 -0.66 -14.44
C ALA A 61 42.32 0.62 -14.96
N ASN A 62 41.02 0.77 -14.69
CA ASN A 62 40.23 1.94 -15.13
C ASN A 62 40.36 3.20 -14.25
N THR A 63 41.07 3.10 -13.11
CA THR A 63 41.20 4.22 -12.15
C THR A 63 42.65 4.60 -11.82
N SER A 64 43.62 3.78 -12.19
CA SER A 64 45.05 4.10 -12.19
C SER A 64 45.32 5.29 -13.11
N GLY A 65 46.20 6.22 -12.73
CA GLY A 65 46.55 7.42 -13.51
C GLY A 65 45.50 8.54 -13.55
N ARG A 66 44.19 8.24 -13.45
CA ARG A 66 43.09 9.22 -13.52
C ARG A 66 43.20 10.33 -12.47
N SER A 67 43.64 10.01 -11.25
CA SER A 67 43.82 11.00 -10.19
C SER A 67 45.02 11.94 -10.40
N LYS A 68 46.01 11.52 -11.20
CA LYS A 68 47.14 12.36 -11.63
C LYS A 68 46.67 13.30 -12.75
N TYR A 69 46.03 12.74 -13.78
CA TYR A 69 45.40 13.51 -14.86
C TYR A 69 44.47 14.63 -14.36
N ILE A 70 43.54 14.32 -13.44
CA ILE A 70 42.65 15.34 -12.86
C ILE A 70 43.41 16.40 -12.05
N ARG A 71 44.55 16.06 -11.41
CA ARG A 71 45.40 17.05 -10.74
C ARG A 71 46.09 17.97 -11.74
N ASP A 72 46.51 17.43 -12.87
CA ASP A 72 47.15 18.18 -13.95
C ASP A 72 46.14 19.14 -14.62
N ILE A 73 44.89 18.69 -14.84
CA ILE A 73 43.79 19.57 -15.28
C ILE A 73 43.54 20.68 -14.26
N ILE A 74 43.48 20.36 -12.96
CA ILE A 74 43.30 21.38 -11.91
C ILE A 74 44.49 22.36 -11.90
N ALA A 75 45.71 21.92 -12.19
CA ALA A 75 46.87 22.79 -12.28
C ALA A 75 46.79 23.73 -13.50
N SER A 76 46.41 23.19 -14.66
CA SER A 76 46.18 23.96 -15.90
C SER A 76 45.05 24.98 -15.75
N LEU A 77 43.93 24.60 -15.13
CA LEU A 77 42.83 25.54 -14.84
C LEU A 77 43.24 26.68 -13.91
N LYS A 78 44.21 26.44 -13.01
CA LYS A 78 44.68 27.45 -12.05
C LYS A 78 45.67 28.45 -12.62
N SER A 79 46.33 28.12 -13.73
CA SER A 79 47.25 29.03 -14.40
C SER A 79 46.55 30.03 -15.32
N GLN A 80 45.24 29.86 -15.58
CA GLN A 80 44.44 30.74 -16.44
C GLN A 80 43.68 31.80 -15.62
N PRO A 81 43.37 32.98 -16.21
CA PRO A 81 42.58 34.01 -15.54
C PRO A 81 41.14 33.55 -15.29
N LYS A 82 40.48 34.13 -14.29
CA LYS A 82 39.17 33.64 -13.75
C LYS A 82 38.05 33.57 -14.80
N ALA A 83 38.03 34.48 -15.77
CA ALA A 83 37.03 34.51 -16.84
C ALA A 83 37.21 33.33 -17.82
N GLU A 84 38.45 33.06 -18.22
CA GLU A 84 38.78 31.95 -19.12
C GLU A 84 38.68 30.60 -18.42
N MET A 85 39.02 30.52 -17.13
CA MET A 85 38.86 29.32 -16.32
C MET A 85 37.42 28.80 -16.35
N ALA A 86 36.41 29.67 -16.24
CA ALA A 86 35.01 29.28 -16.27
C ALA A 86 34.62 28.71 -17.64
N ALA A 87 35.02 29.38 -18.73
CA ALA A 87 34.77 28.92 -20.09
C ALA A 87 35.48 27.58 -20.40
N ILE A 88 36.72 27.41 -19.95
CA ILE A 88 37.47 26.15 -20.11
C ILE A 88 36.83 25.05 -19.26
N PHE A 89 36.45 25.34 -18.02
CA PHE A 89 35.77 24.38 -17.16
C PHE A 89 34.46 23.91 -17.79
N ASP A 90 33.67 24.82 -18.39
CA ASP A 90 32.42 24.47 -19.04
C ASP A 90 32.59 23.64 -20.32
N LYS A 91 33.73 23.76 -21.00
CA LYS A 91 34.09 22.90 -22.14
C LYS A 91 34.58 21.50 -21.74
N LEU A 92 34.90 21.27 -20.45
CA LEU A 92 35.33 19.94 -19.99
C LEU A 92 34.19 18.91 -20.05
N HIS A 93 34.58 17.66 -20.24
CA HIS A 93 33.64 16.55 -20.20
C HIS A 93 32.90 16.51 -18.85
N PRO A 94 31.57 16.27 -18.81
CA PRO A 94 30.77 16.30 -17.58
C PRO A 94 31.32 15.46 -16.43
N ARG A 95 31.99 14.36 -16.77
CA ARG A 95 32.61 13.46 -15.78
C ARG A 95 33.87 14.05 -15.15
N ASP A 96 34.68 14.77 -15.91
CA ASP A 96 35.91 15.40 -15.40
C ASP A 96 35.56 16.63 -14.58
N LYS A 97 34.52 17.38 -14.97
CA LYS A 97 33.89 18.40 -14.12
C LYS A 97 33.52 17.83 -12.75
N LEU A 98 32.81 16.70 -12.72
CA LEU A 98 32.40 16.04 -11.47
C LEU A 98 33.60 15.56 -10.63
N ASP A 99 34.62 15.00 -11.27
CA ASP A 99 35.83 14.51 -10.59
C ASP A 99 36.68 15.68 -10.04
N ILE A 100 36.78 16.79 -10.76
CA ILE A 100 37.39 18.05 -10.31
C ILE A 100 36.63 18.60 -9.10
N LEU A 101 35.30 18.73 -9.19
CA LEU A 101 34.45 19.21 -8.09
C LEU A 101 34.56 18.32 -6.86
N ARG A 102 34.61 16.99 -7.01
CA ARG A 102 34.85 16.05 -5.91
C ARG A 102 36.24 16.22 -5.30
N MET A 103 37.27 16.40 -6.11
CA MET A 103 38.65 16.61 -5.64
C MET A 103 38.82 17.94 -4.90
N LEU A 104 38.22 19.02 -5.40
CA LEU A 104 38.20 20.33 -4.76
C LEU A 104 37.33 20.32 -3.49
N GLY A 105 36.15 19.71 -3.54
CA GLY A 105 35.25 19.51 -2.39
C GLY A 105 35.90 18.68 -1.27
N ARG A 106 36.67 17.64 -1.61
CA ARG A 106 37.49 16.89 -0.64
C ARG A 106 38.62 17.72 -0.01
N ARG A 107 39.14 18.75 -0.68
CA ARG A 107 40.12 19.69 -0.10
C ARG A 107 39.42 20.72 0.79
N SER A 108 38.29 21.25 0.36
CA SER A 108 37.47 22.19 1.16
C SER A 108 36.95 21.53 2.44
N ALA A 109 36.41 20.31 2.36
CA ALA A 109 35.98 19.54 3.52
C ALA A 109 37.12 19.20 4.50
N ARG A 110 38.36 19.09 4.01
CA ARG A 110 39.55 18.93 4.87
C ARG A 110 39.95 20.23 5.58
N ARG A 111 39.65 21.40 5.00
CA ARG A 111 39.84 22.72 5.63
C ARG A 111 38.67 23.11 6.54
N ALA A 112 37.48 22.56 6.31
CA ALA A 112 36.23 22.93 6.98
C ALA A 112 36.16 22.58 8.48
N ALA A 113 37.16 21.89 9.05
CA ALA A 113 37.22 21.68 10.49
C ALA A 113 37.76 22.91 11.25
N GLY A 114 38.43 23.87 10.58
CA GLY A 114 39.00 25.06 11.22
C GLY A 114 40.11 24.79 12.25
N LEU A 115 40.33 23.52 12.61
CA LEU A 115 41.33 23.09 13.59
C LEU A 115 42.72 22.94 12.95
N PRO A 116 43.80 23.31 13.66
CA PRO A 116 45.15 23.03 13.21
C PRO A 116 45.37 21.51 13.12
N THR A 117 46.12 21.07 12.10
CA THR A 117 46.46 19.66 11.92
C THR A 117 47.98 19.49 11.88
N TYR A 118 48.47 18.48 12.59
CA TYR A 118 49.89 18.17 12.75
C TYR A 118 50.20 16.81 12.11
N ARG A 119 51.34 16.71 11.42
CA ARG A 119 51.77 15.46 10.77
C ARG A 119 52.53 14.60 11.77
N SER A 120 52.07 13.38 11.98
CA SER A 120 52.81 12.34 12.69
C SER A 120 53.88 11.76 11.78
N HIS A 121 55.13 11.77 12.22
CA HIS A 121 56.24 11.13 11.52
C HIS A 121 56.14 9.60 11.57
N ILE A 122 55.56 9.05 12.64
CA ILE A 122 55.47 7.59 12.89
C ILE A 122 54.46 6.91 11.97
N PHE A 123 53.33 7.56 11.70
CA PHE A 123 52.22 6.96 10.94
C PHE A 123 51.93 7.66 9.62
N GLU A 124 52.72 8.68 9.27
CA GLU A 124 52.55 9.54 8.08
C GLU A 124 51.12 10.08 7.91
N ARG A 125 50.42 10.29 9.03
CA ARG A 125 49.03 10.75 9.10
C ARG A 125 48.94 12.11 9.79
N ARG A 126 47.85 12.82 9.53
CA ARG A 126 47.56 14.11 10.17
C ARG A 126 46.56 13.92 11.30
N TYR A 127 46.84 14.52 12.45
CA TYR A 127 46.00 14.52 13.65
C TYR A 127 45.78 15.97 14.13
N PHE A 128 44.83 16.17 15.04
CA PHE A 128 44.54 17.46 15.68
C PHE A 128 45.43 17.76 16.91
N PHE A 129 46.36 16.86 17.23
CA PHE A 129 47.29 16.99 18.36
C PHE A 129 48.74 16.88 17.88
N ARG A 130 49.67 17.47 18.63
CA ARG A 130 51.12 17.34 18.41
C ARG A 130 51.66 16.09 19.10
N GLU A 131 52.83 15.62 18.66
CA GLU A 131 53.46 14.44 19.28
C GLU A 131 53.92 14.72 20.73
N GLU A 132 54.29 15.97 21.05
CA GLU A 132 54.71 16.42 22.39
C GLU A 132 53.60 16.35 23.45
N ASP A 133 52.36 16.56 23.01
CA ASP A 133 51.15 16.56 23.83
C ASP A 133 50.65 15.15 24.15
N LEU A 134 51.27 14.12 23.55
CA LEU A 134 50.84 12.73 23.66
C LEU A 134 51.64 11.99 24.74
N CYS A 135 50.95 11.17 25.53
CA CYS A 135 51.57 10.19 26.42
C CYS A 135 51.04 8.81 26.04
N GLU A 136 51.93 7.88 25.71
CA GLU A 136 51.57 6.54 25.26
C GLU A 136 52.17 5.48 26.17
N GLN A 137 51.36 4.49 26.52
CA GLN A 137 51.77 3.36 27.33
C GLN A 137 51.24 2.07 26.70
N SER A 138 52.00 0.99 26.87
CA SER A 138 51.56 -0.36 26.53
C SER A 138 51.20 -1.12 27.80
N THR A 139 50.20 -1.99 27.71
CA THR A 139 49.79 -2.84 28.84
C THR A 139 49.39 -4.21 28.32
N LEU A 140 49.43 -5.21 29.20
CA LEU A 140 48.86 -6.52 28.95
C LEU A 140 47.36 -6.41 28.64
N GLY A 141 46.87 -7.26 27.75
CA GLY A 141 45.44 -7.39 27.50
C GLY A 141 44.72 -7.88 28.77
N ARG A 142 43.53 -7.33 29.05
CA ARG A 142 42.67 -7.81 30.14
C ARG A 142 41.36 -8.31 29.52
N GLY A 143 41.01 -9.57 29.74
CA GLY A 143 39.78 -10.20 29.23
C GLY A 143 39.91 -11.72 29.11
N PRO A 144 38.83 -12.43 28.71
CA PRO A 144 38.84 -13.87 28.45
C PRO A 144 39.62 -14.17 27.16
N GLY A 145 40.94 -14.07 27.24
CA GLY A 145 41.86 -14.43 26.16
C GLY A 145 42.79 -15.55 26.62
N GLY A 146 43.28 -16.35 25.66
CA GLY A 146 44.27 -17.39 25.94
C GLY A 146 45.64 -16.84 26.34
N GLN A 147 46.60 -17.74 26.58
CA GLN A 147 47.96 -17.42 27.05
C GLN A 147 48.64 -16.27 26.29
N ALA A 148 48.41 -16.17 24.98
CA ALA A 148 48.99 -15.13 24.13
C ALA A 148 48.52 -13.71 24.49
N THR A 149 47.28 -13.53 24.95
CA THR A 149 46.73 -12.20 25.30
C THR A 149 47.26 -11.71 26.64
N ASN A 150 47.47 -12.63 27.59
CA ASN A 150 47.92 -12.31 28.94
C ASN A 150 49.42 -12.04 29.02
N ARG A 151 50.21 -12.56 28.08
CA ARG A 151 51.69 -12.37 28.07
C ARG A 151 52.16 -11.23 27.17
N ARG A 152 51.35 -10.78 26.21
CA ARG A 152 51.77 -9.78 25.22
C ARG A 152 51.31 -8.37 25.62
N MET A 153 52.25 -7.42 25.64
CA MET A 153 52.00 -5.98 25.81
C MET A 153 51.36 -5.36 24.56
N GLN A 154 50.17 -5.83 24.18
CA GLN A 154 49.49 -5.45 22.93
C GLN A 154 48.50 -4.30 23.09
N THR A 155 48.05 -4.00 24.31
CA THR A 155 47.06 -2.94 24.54
C THR A 155 47.72 -1.59 24.46
N ALA A 156 47.19 -0.68 23.64
CA ALA A 156 47.66 0.69 23.55
C ALA A 156 46.80 1.60 24.44
N ILE A 157 47.44 2.37 25.31
CA ILE A 157 46.83 3.44 26.08
C ILE A 157 47.46 4.74 25.60
N VAL A 158 46.63 5.64 25.08
CA VAL A 158 47.05 6.94 24.53
C VAL A 158 46.30 8.03 25.28
N LYS A 159 47.03 8.93 25.94
CA LYS A 159 46.51 10.09 26.67
C LYS A 159 46.96 11.38 25.99
N HIS A 160 46.01 12.27 25.71
CA HIS A 160 46.32 13.64 25.34
C HIS A 160 46.47 14.47 26.63
N LYS A 161 47.67 14.98 26.90
CA LYS A 161 48.00 15.70 28.14
C LYS A 161 47.10 16.94 28.36
N PRO A 162 46.94 17.87 27.40
CA PRO A 162 46.24 19.12 27.69
C PRO A 162 44.72 18.97 27.82
N THR A 163 44.09 18.02 27.12
CA THR A 163 42.63 17.79 27.27
C THR A 163 42.28 16.69 28.26
N GLY A 164 43.28 15.94 28.76
CA GLY A 164 43.06 14.81 29.67
C GLY A 164 42.37 13.58 29.05
N ILE A 165 42.06 13.58 27.75
CA ILE A 165 41.34 12.46 27.11
C ILE A 165 42.24 11.24 27.02
N VAL A 166 41.79 10.13 27.60
CA VAL A 166 42.46 8.83 27.56
C VAL A 166 41.70 7.86 26.66
N VAL A 167 42.43 7.19 25.77
CA VAL A 167 41.92 6.12 24.91
C VAL A 167 42.71 4.85 25.18
N LYS A 168 42.02 3.81 25.64
CA LYS A 168 42.55 2.44 25.72
C LYS A 168 41.97 1.63 24.57
N PHE A 169 42.83 0.97 23.80
CA PHE A 169 42.41 0.15 22.65
C PHE A 169 43.18 -1.17 22.58
N SER A 170 42.44 -2.27 22.48
CA SER A 170 42.97 -3.63 22.35
C SER A 170 42.03 -4.46 21.47
N LYS A 171 42.35 -4.60 20.19
CA LYS A 171 41.57 -5.42 19.24
C LYS A 171 42.45 -6.31 18.36
N PHE A 172 43.58 -5.78 17.91
CA PHE A 172 44.51 -6.51 17.05
C PHE A 172 45.60 -7.20 17.86
N PRO A 173 46.18 -8.30 17.38
CA PRO A 173 47.36 -8.90 18.00
C PRO A 173 48.60 -7.99 17.95
N SER A 174 48.70 -7.12 16.95
CA SER A 174 49.82 -6.19 16.79
C SER A 174 49.63 -4.91 17.60
N TYR A 175 50.60 -4.61 18.47
CA TYR A 175 50.65 -3.34 19.22
C TYR A 175 50.65 -2.12 18.29
N TRP A 176 51.38 -2.19 17.16
CA TRP A 176 51.46 -1.08 16.21
C TRP A 176 50.08 -0.74 15.62
N LEU A 177 49.29 -1.75 15.25
CA LEU A 177 47.92 -1.56 14.76
C LEU A 177 46.99 -1.00 15.84
N ASN A 178 47.13 -1.49 17.08
CA ASN A 178 46.35 -0.98 18.20
C ASN A 178 46.71 0.48 18.54
N ARG A 179 48.00 0.83 18.54
CA ARG A 179 48.51 2.18 18.76
C ARG A 179 47.97 3.14 17.69
N ARG A 180 48.04 2.74 16.42
CA ARG A 180 47.46 3.49 15.31
C ARG A 180 45.96 3.74 15.49
N ALA A 181 45.21 2.68 15.79
CA ALA A 181 43.76 2.78 16.01
C ALA A 181 43.41 3.64 17.23
N ALA A 182 44.19 3.54 18.32
CA ALA A 182 44.02 4.36 19.52
C ALA A 182 44.20 5.85 19.20
N ARG A 183 45.24 6.21 18.43
CA ARG A 183 45.48 7.59 17.97
C ARG A 183 44.34 8.10 17.07
N GLU A 184 43.81 7.26 16.19
CA GLU A 184 42.66 7.62 15.35
C GLU A 184 41.40 7.88 16.17
N ILE A 185 41.11 7.03 17.16
CA ILE A 185 39.98 7.20 18.07
C ILE A 185 40.16 8.46 18.93
N LEU A 186 41.37 8.72 19.43
CA LEU A 186 41.69 9.93 20.18
C LEU A 186 41.46 11.18 19.32
N ASN A 187 41.90 11.15 18.06
CA ASN A 187 41.69 12.24 17.11
C ASN A 187 40.21 12.54 16.89
N PHE A 188 39.38 11.50 16.77
CA PHE A 188 37.93 11.65 16.65
C PHE A 188 37.29 12.24 17.91
N ARG A 189 37.71 11.79 19.10
CA ARG A 189 37.24 12.35 20.38
C ARG A 189 37.65 13.80 20.56
N LEU A 190 38.85 14.18 20.11
CA LEU A 190 39.31 15.56 20.13
C LEU A 190 38.50 16.44 19.17
N GLU A 191 38.19 15.95 17.97
CA GLU A 191 37.32 16.66 17.04
C GLU A 191 35.93 16.91 17.64
N GLU A 192 35.36 15.90 18.30
CA GLU A 192 34.08 16.01 19.00
C GLU A 192 34.16 16.97 20.19
N HIS A 193 35.21 16.91 21.00
CA HIS A 193 35.41 17.79 22.15
C HIS A 193 35.60 19.26 21.74
N LEU A 194 36.34 19.53 20.65
CA LEU A 194 36.66 20.88 20.20
C LEU A 194 35.55 21.52 19.34
N LEU A 195 34.85 20.73 18.52
CA LEU A 195 33.84 21.24 17.57
C LEU A 195 32.39 20.90 17.97
N GLY A 196 32.18 19.99 18.92
CA GLY A 196 30.87 19.54 19.39
C GLY A 196 29.93 19.13 18.23
N PRO A 197 28.80 19.84 18.04
CA PRO A 197 27.82 19.54 16.99
C PRO A 197 28.34 19.77 15.57
N ARG A 198 29.40 20.59 15.41
CA ARG A 198 30.04 20.84 14.11
C ARG A 198 31.03 19.74 13.71
N SER A 199 31.35 18.82 14.62
CA SER A 199 32.24 17.69 14.32
C SER A 199 31.71 16.84 13.16
N ARG A 200 32.61 16.22 12.40
CA ARG A 200 32.24 15.41 11.23
C ARG A 200 31.43 14.18 11.63
N ILE A 201 31.72 13.58 12.77
CA ILE A 201 31.07 12.36 13.25
C ILE A 201 29.62 12.64 13.65
N VAL A 202 29.39 13.68 14.46
CA VAL A 202 28.03 14.03 14.92
C VAL A 202 27.15 14.36 13.71
N ARG A 203 27.65 15.17 12.76
CA ARG A 203 26.93 15.45 11.50
C ARG A 203 26.67 14.20 10.67
N SER A 204 27.56 13.21 10.69
CA SER A 204 27.35 11.95 9.99
C SER A 204 26.25 11.12 10.66
N LYS A 205 26.27 10.99 11.99
CA LYS A 205 25.25 10.29 12.78
C LYS A 205 23.87 10.92 12.59
N GLN A 206 23.77 12.25 12.73
CA GLN A 206 22.52 12.98 12.53
C GLN A 206 21.94 12.76 11.12
N ARG A 207 22.80 12.74 10.08
CA ARG A 207 22.34 12.44 8.71
C ARG A 207 21.84 11.00 8.57
N GLU A 208 22.48 10.05 9.24
CA GLU A 208 22.07 8.64 9.22
C GLU A 208 20.73 8.44 9.93
N GLU A 209 20.56 9.05 11.11
CA GLU A 209 19.30 9.07 11.85
C GLU A 209 18.18 9.74 11.05
N ALA A 210 18.44 10.91 10.46
CA ALA A 210 17.47 11.59 9.60
C ALA A 210 17.07 10.74 8.38
N ARG A 211 18.03 10.03 7.77
CA ARG A 211 17.73 9.08 6.68
C ARG A 211 16.87 7.91 7.17
N ARG A 212 17.18 7.35 8.33
CA ARG A 212 16.40 6.27 8.95
C ARG A 212 14.97 6.70 9.23
N LEU A 213 14.78 7.87 9.84
CA LEU A 213 13.45 8.43 10.13
C LEU A 213 12.63 8.65 8.85
N ARG A 214 13.26 9.21 7.80
CA ARG A 214 12.60 9.37 6.49
C ARG A 214 12.16 8.03 5.89
N HIS A 215 12.98 6.99 6.03
CA HIS A 215 12.65 5.66 5.54
C HIS A 215 11.48 5.02 6.31
N VAL A 216 11.45 5.19 7.64
CA VAL A 216 10.33 4.72 8.47
C VAL A 216 9.03 5.42 8.08
N GLN A 217 9.05 6.76 8.00
CA GLN A 217 7.87 7.55 7.60
C GLN A 217 7.38 7.21 6.18
N ALA A 218 8.31 7.00 5.24
CA ALA A 218 7.95 6.59 3.88
C ALA A 218 7.27 5.21 3.87
N ARG A 219 7.76 4.27 4.68
CA ARG A 219 7.16 2.94 4.83
C ARG A 219 5.77 3.02 5.44
N GLU A 220 5.59 3.80 6.51
CA GLU A 220 4.27 3.98 7.15
C GLU A 220 3.25 4.57 6.17
N ARG A 221 3.61 5.62 5.43
CA ARG A 221 2.74 6.19 4.39
C ARG A 221 2.38 5.18 3.29
N MET A 222 3.32 4.32 2.91
CA MET A 222 3.07 3.27 1.91
C MET A 222 2.09 2.22 2.45
N VAL A 223 2.28 1.77 3.70
CA VAL A 223 1.35 0.83 4.34
C VAL A 223 -0.03 1.44 4.47
N GLU A 224 -0.13 2.70 4.92
CA GLU A 224 -1.42 3.38 5.07
C GLU A 224 -2.13 3.54 3.72
N ARG A 225 -1.41 3.96 2.67
CA ARG A 225 -1.96 3.98 1.30
C ARG A 225 -2.40 2.60 0.83
N GLY A 226 -1.65 1.55 1.17
CA GLY A 226 -2.01 0.17 0.89
C GLY A 226 -3.30 -0.27 1.61
N ARG A 227 -3.46 0.08 2.89
CA ARG A 227 -4.69 -0.18 3.67
C ARG A 227 -5.89 0.55 3.06
N ILE A 228 -5.74 1.83 2.73
CA ILE A 228 -6.80 2.61 2.08
C ILE A 228 -7.16 2.00 0.72
N SER A 229 -6.17 1.60 -0.08
CA SER A 229 -6.40 0.97 -1.38
C SER A 229 -7.11 -0.37 -1.24
N SER A 230 -6.70 -1.20 -0.28
CA SER A 230 -7.32 -2.50 0.00
C SER A 230 -8.75 -2.34 0.53
N ALA A 231 -9.00 -1.36 1.41
CA ALA A 231 -10.36 -1.03 1.87
C ALA A 231 -11.25 -0.58 0.71
N LYS A 232 -10.73 0.25 -0.21
CA LYS A 232 -11.45 0.64 -1.43
C LYS A 232 -11.77 -0.57 -2.32
N MET A 233 -10.82 -1.48 -2.52
CA MET A 233 -11.05 -2.71 -3.29
C MET A 233 -12.05 -3.65 -2.61
N SER A 234 -12.03 -3.75 -1.27
CA SER A 234 -13.02 -4.52 -0.53
C SER A 234 -14.44 -3.96 -0.65
N GLN A 235 -14.58 -2.66 -0.95
CA GLN A 235 -15.88 -2.01 -1.16
C GLN A 235 -16.35 -2.11 -2.62
N GLN A 236 -15.48 -2.51 -3.55
CA GLN A 236 -15.83 -2.68 -4.96
C GLN A 236 -16.63 -3.96 -5.14
N ARG A 237 -17.93 -3.84 -5.42
CA ARG A 237 -18.79 -4.97 -5.71
C ARG A 237 -18.65 -5.38 -7.18
N GLY A 238 -18.13 -6.58 -7.43
CA GLY A 238 -18.08 -7.17 -8.77
C GLY A 238 -19.42 -7.83 -9.13
N PHE A 239 -20.41 -7.02 -9.53
CA PHE A 239 -21.76 -7.50 -9.82
C PHE A 239 -21.80 -8.49 -10.99
N HIS A 240 -21.07 -8.20 -12.07
CA HIS A 240 -21.14 -8.95 -13.31
C HIS A 240 -20.67 -10.41 -13.12
N ALA A 241 -19.55 -10.59 -12.42
CA ALA A 241 -18.98 -11.91 -12.15
C ALA A 241 -19.90 -12.80 -11.29
N VAL A 242 -20.64 -12.21 -10.34
CA VAL A 242 -21.59 -12.96 -9.51
C VAL A 242 -22.86 -13.31 -10.28
N LEU A 243 -23.43 -12.34 -11.01
CA LEU A 243 -24.64 -12.56 -11.81
C LEU A 243 -24.43 -13.58 -12.93
N THR A 244 -23.22 -13.74 -13.44
CA THR A 244 -22.87 -14.72 -14.50
C THR A 244 -22.44 -16.08 -13.95
N ASN A 245 -22.52 -16.31 -12.63
CA ASN A 245 -22.01 -17.51 -11.95
C ASN A 245 -20.51 -17.78 -12.12
N VAL A 246 -19.72 -16.80 -12.57
CA VAL A 246 -18.26 -16.94 -12.65
C VAL A 246 -17.64 -16.92 -11.25
N GLN A 247 -18.22 -16.13 -10.34
CA GLN A 247 -17.84 -16.08 -8.94
C GLN A 247 -19.02 -16.38 -8.03
N PRO A 248 -18.80 -17.08 -6.90
CA PRO A 248 -19.83 -17.24 -5.88
C PRO A 248 -20.12 -15.90 -5.19
N PHE A 249 -21.20 -15.84 -4.43
CA PHE A 249 -21.47 -14.70 -3.56
C PHE A 249 -20.29 -14.46 -2.61
N PRO A 250 -19.92 -13.19 -2.36
CA PRO A 250 -18.80 -12.87 -1.48
C PRO A 250 -19.14 -13.23 -0.04
N PHE A 251 -18.10 -13.43 0.78
CA PHE A 251 -18.24 -13.75 2.20
C PHE A 251 -19.10 -12.74 2.99
N ALA A 252 -19.12 -11.47 2.58
CA ALA A 252 -19.97 -10.45 3.17
C ALA A 252 -21.48 -10.76 3.07
N VAL A 253 -21.91 -11.42 1.99
CA VAL A 253 -23.29 -11.90 1.83
C VAL A 253 -23.55 -13.07 2.77
N LEU A 254 -22.65 -14.07 2.77
CA LEU A 254 -22.76 -15.23 3.64
C LEU A 254 -22.91 -14.81 5.10
N LEU A 255 -22.10 -13.84 5.55
CA LEU A 255 -22.11 -13.32 6.93
C LEU A 255 -23.50 -12.83 7.37
N GLN A 256 -24.29 -12.29 6.43
CA GLN A 256 -25.65 -11.81 6.71
C GLN A 256 -26.69 -12.93 6.72
N LEU A 257 -26.46 -14.03 6.01
CA LEU A 257 -27.36 -15.19 5.96
C LEU A 257 -27.28 -16.05 7.23
N GLY A 258 -26.22 -15.89 8.03
CA GLY A 258 -26.06 -16.52 9.34
C GLY A 258 -25.08 -17.69 9.36
N PRO A 259 -24.87 -18.32 10.54
CA PRO A 259 -23.82 -19.31 10.76
C PRO A 259 -23.93 -20.55 9.86
N GLY A 260 -25.15 -20.92 9.47
CA GLY A 260 -25.40 -22.07 8.59
C GLY A 260 -24.88 -21.92 7.16
N TYR A 261 -24.46 -20.72 6.75
CA TYR A 261 -23.97 -20.44 5.39
C TYR A 261 -22.48 -20.03 5.34
N MET A 262 -21.79 -19.97 6.48
CA MET A 262 -20.39 -19.47 6.56
C MET A 262 -19.40 -20.33 5.76
N ASP A 263 -19.63 -21.64 5.75
CA ASP A 263 -18.73 -22.62 5.12
C ASP A 263 -19.22 -23.05 3.72
N HIS A 264 -20.30 -22.44 3.21
CA HIS A 264 -20.90 -22.79 1.93
C HIS A 264 -20.45 -21.85 0.81
N THR A 265 -20.14 -22.42 -0.35
CA THR A 265 -20.02 -21.69 -1.61
C THR A 265 -21.39 -21.57 -2.24
N LEU A 266 -21.98 -20.37 -2.28
CA LEU A 266 -23.28 -20.13 -2.90
C LEU A 266 -23.12 -19.40 -4.23
N PHE A 267 -23.67 -19.96 -5.29
CA PHE A 267 -23.83 -19.31 -6.59
C PHE A 267 -25.25 -18.77 -6.76
N ILE A 268 -25.48 -17.99 -7.82
CA ILE A 268 -26.82 -17.43 -8.09
C ILE A 268 -27.80 -18.54 -8.52
N SER A 269 -27.31 -19.60 -9.16
CA SER A 269 -28.10 -20.76 -9.57
C SER A 269 -28.71 -21.48 -8.38
N ASP A 270 -27.89 -21.70 -7.33
CA ASP A 270 -28.30 -22.43 -6.13
C ASP A 270 -29.46 -21.72 -5.41
N LEU A 271 -29.46 -20.39 -5.50
CA LEU A 271 -30.47 -19.52 -4.91
C LEU A 271 -31.85 -19.66 -5.59
N PHE A 272 -31.88 -19.86 -6.91
CA PHE A 272 -33.12 -19.95 -7.69
C PHE A 272 -33.64 -21.38 -7.88
N GLU A 273 -32.99 -22.37 -7.28
CA GLU A 273 -33.36 -23.78 -7.38
C GLU A 273 -33.62 -24.36 -6.00
N GLY A 274 -32.55 -24.68 -5.25
CA GLY A 274 -32.66 -25.40 -3.98
C GLY A 274 -33.13 -24.56 -2.80
N GLU A 275 -32.88 -23.24 -2.83
CA GLU A 275 -33.08 -22.36 -1.67
C GLU A 275 -34.22 -21.33 -1.86
N CYS A 276 -35.02 -21.43 -2.93
CA CYS A 276 -36.13 -20.50 -3.22
C CYS A 276 -37.10 -20.32 -2.03
N ASN A 277 -37.44 -21.41 -1.35
CA ASN A 277 -38.36 -21.37 -0.20
C ASN A 277 -37.74 -20.71 1.05
N ARG A 278 -36.41 -20.56 1.09
CA ARG A 278 -35.68 -19.94 2.20
C ARG A 278 -35.42 -18.46 1.99
N TRP A 279 -35.75 -17.91 0.82
CA TRP A 279 -35.44 -16.53 0.48
C TRP A 279 -36.05 -15.51 1.45
N TRP A 280 -37.32 -15.68 1.81
CA TRP A 280 -37.98 -14.77 2.75
C TRP A 280 -37.32 -14.78 4.14
N PRO A 281 -37.16 -15.93 4.83
CA PRO A 281 -36.43 -15.99 6.08
C PRO A 281 -35.05 -15.35 6.02
N LEU A 282 -34.28 -15.62 4.96
CA LEU A 282 -32.92 -15.10 4.78
C LEU A 282 -32.91 -13.57 4.63
N LEU A 283 -33.80 -13.02 3.81
CA LEU A 283 -33.88 -11.57 3.61
C LEU A 283 -34.39 -10.86 4.85
N ALA A 284 -35.39 -11.42 5.53
CA ALA A 284 -35.96 -10.84 6.74
C ALA A 284 -34.95 -10.81 7.89
N THR A 285 -34.20 -11.90 8.12
CA THR A 285 -33.16 -11.95 9.16
C THR A 285 -32.00 -11.01 8.81
N ALA A 286 -31.50 -11.06 7.58
CA ALA A 286 -30.41 -10.18 7.13
C ALA A 286 -30.77 -8.70 7.29
N PHE A 287 -31.99 -8.31 6.90
CA PHE A 287 -32.48 -6.95 7.03
C PHE A 287 -32.61 -6.51 8.49
N ALA A 288 -33.15 -7.38 9.35
CA ALA A 288 -33.29 -7.11 10.79
C ALA A 288 -31.91 -6.95 11.46
N HIS A 289 -30.92 -7.78 11.12
CA HIS A 289 -29.55 -7.66 11.63
C HIS A 289 -28.87 -6.38 11.17
N LEU A 290 -29.01 -6.03 9.89
CA LEU A 290 -28.40 -4.85 9.29
C LEU A 290 -28.94 -3.53 9.85
N ASN A 291 -30.24 -3.50 10.16
CA ASN A 291 -30.96 -2.31 10.61
C ASN A 291 -31.34 -2.35 12.11
N LYS A 292 -30.73 -3.24 12.91
CA LYS A 292 -31.04 -3.47 14.35
C LYS A 292 -30.91 -2.21 15.24
N GLY A 293 -30.24 -1.16 14.77
CA GLY A 293 -30.05 0.12 15.47
C GLY A 293 -30.96 1.26 14.99
N VAL A 294 -31.83 1.02 14.01
CA VAL A 294 -32.86 1.97 13.57
C VAL A 294 -34.15 1.54 14.26
N SER A 295 -34.59 2.28 15.28
CA SER A 295 -35.67 1.91 16.20
C SER A 295 -36.88 1.30 15.50
N GLN A 296 -37.11 0.00 15.72
CA GLN A 296 -38.44 -0.62 15.58
C GLN A 296 -39.21 -0.48 16.91
N ASN A 297 -39.27 0.73 17.46
CA ASN A 297 -40.24 1.00 18.53
C ASN A 297 -41.57 1.27 17.86
N GLY A 298 -42.42 0.24 17.82
CA GLY A 298 -43.84 0.37 17.57
C GLY A 298 -44.49 1.16 18.70
N SER A 299 -44.41 2.49 18.63
CA SER A 299 -45.31 3.47 19.26
C SER A 299 -44.76 4.84 18.90
N ASP A 300 -45.51 5.58 18.09
CA ASP A 300 -45.31 7.00 17.80
C ASP A 300 -44.06 7.37 17.00
N ILE A 301 -44.04 7.01 15.71
CA ILE A 301 -43.14 7.65 14.74
C ILE A 301 -43.79 8.97 14.31
N ASN A 302 -43.36 10.05 14.96
CA ASN A 302 -43.45 11.39 14.39
C ASN A 302 -42.60 11.44 13.09
N GLU A 303 -43.12 12.15 12.10
CA GLU A 303 -42.53 12.32 10.79
C GLU A 303 -41.11 12.87 10.86
N ASP A 304 -40.13 12.02 10.60
CA ASP A 304 -38.89 12.48 9.98
C ASP A 304 -38.55 11.59 8.79
N SER A 305 -38.78 12.14 7.61
CA SER A 305 -38.45 11.58 6.29
C SER A 305 -37.01 11.06 6.15
N THR A 306 -36.13 11.46 7.06
CA THR A 306 -34.70 11.15 7.08
C THR A 306 -34.36 9.76 7.62
N GLU A 307 -35.13 9.19 8.57
CA GLU A 307 -34.78 7.88 9.16
C GLU A 307 -35.02 6.72 8.18
N MET A 308 -36.10 6.77 7.41
CA MET A 308 -36.41 5.76 6.39
C MET A 308 -35.52 5.85 5.14
N GLU A 309 -34.82 6.97 4.93
CA GLU A 309 -33.79 7.09 3.88
C GLU A 309 -32.49 6.36 4.22
N ASN A 310 -32.23 6.12 5.51
CA ASN A 310 -30.99 5.52 5.98
C ASN A 310 -31.04 4.00 6.15
N LEU A 311 -32.20 3.39 5.87
CA LEU A 311 -32.34 1.93 5.90
C LEU A 311 -31.48 1.30 4.82
N LYS A 312 -30.67 0.33 5.23
CA LYS A 312 -29.76 -0.37 4.33
C LYS A 312 -30.45 -1.59 3.73
N VAL A 313 -30.11 -1.88 2.48
CA VAL A 313 -30.58 -3.06 1.74
C VAL A 313 -29.62 -4.23 2.02
N PRO A 314 -30.11 -5.48 2.22
CA PRO A 314 -29.25 -6.64 2.41
C PRO A 314 -28.24 -6.80 1.27
N GLU A 315 -27.01 -7.19 1.57
CA GLU A 315 -25.95 -7.29 0.56
C GLU A 315 -26.29 -8.30 -0.53
N LEU A 316 -26.95 -9.42 -0.19
CA LEU A 316 -27.46 -10.39 -1.17
C LEU A 316 -28.25 -9.68 -2.28
N PHE A 317 -29.15 -8.79 -1.87
CA PHE A 317 -30.06 -8.09 -2.76
C PHE A 317 -29.33 -7.06 -3.65
N ARG A 318 -28.21 -6.50 -3.17
CA ARG A 318 -27.37 -5.60 -3.97
C ARG A 318 -26.65 -6.33 -5.11
N TYR A 319 -26.33 -7.61 -4.94
CA TYR A 319 -25.75 -8.43 -6.00
C TYR A 319 -26.80 -8.94 -6.99
N LEU A 320 -28.01 -9.28 -6.51
CA LEU A 320 -29.13 -9.70 -7.37
C LEU A 320 -29.70 -8.56 -8.22
N PHE A 321 -29.74 -7.36 -7.65
CA PHE A 321 -30.22 -6.15 -8.30
C PHE A 321 -29.14 -5.07 -8.25
N PRO A 322 -28.16 -5.10 -9.17
CA PRO A 322 -27.07 -4.12 -9.22
C PRO A 322 -27.58 -2.69 -9.30
N VAL A 323 -27.12 -1.84 -8.38
CA VAL A 323 -27.47 -0.41 -8.29
C VAL A 323 -26.29 0.39 -7.78
N VAL A 324 -26.09 1.56 -8.38
CA VAL A 324 -25.24 2.63 -7.84
C VAL A 324 -26.14 3.81 -7.43
N PRO A 325 -26.26 4.12 -6.13
CA PRO A 325 -27.16 5.19 -5.66
C PRO A 325 -26.61 6.61 -5.90
N PHE A 326 -25.34 6.76 -6.28
CA PHE A 326 -24.62 8.04 -6.48
C PHE A 326 -24.84 9.04 -5.32
N SER A 327 -23.99 8.93 -4.30
CA SER A 327 -24.09 9.69 -3.06
C SER A 327 -23.38 11.06 -3.13
N SER A 328 -22.47 11.26 -4.10
CA SER A 328 -21.66 12.47 -4.22
C SER A 328 -21.48 12.90 -5.69
N LEU A 329 -21.38 14.22 -5.92
CA LEU A 329 -20.86 14.79 -7.18
C LEU A 329 -19.55 15.55 -6.88
N PRO A 330 -18.42 15.23 -7.55
CA PRO A 330 -18.25 14.13 -8.52
C PRO A 330 -18.28 12.74 -7.85
N PRO A 331 -18.66 11.66 -8.59
CA PRO A 331 -18.77 10.32 -8.03
C PRO A 331 -17.41 9.78 -7.56
N THR A 332 -17.44 9.02 -6.47
CA THR A 332 -16.25 8.39 -5.87
C THR A 332 -15.63 7.34 -6.80
N SER A 333 -14.39 6.95 -6.55
CA SER A 333 -13.72 5.89 -7.32
C SER A 333 -14.44 4.53 -7.21
N VAL A 334 -15.11 4.27 -6.09
CA VAL A 334 -15.90 3.04 -5.88
C VAL A 334 -17.17 3.10 -6.71
N GLU A 335 -17.91 4.20 -6.66
CA GLU A 335 -19.12 4.40 -7.47
C GLU A 335 -18.83 4.34 -8.97
N LYS A 336 -17.69 4.86 -9.43
CA LYS A 336 -17.26 4.73 -10.83
C LYS A 336 -16.99 3.27 -11.23
N TYR A 337 -16.37 2.48 -10.35
CA TYR A 337 -16.13 1.06 -10.60
C TYR A 337 -17.44 0.27 -10.62
N GLU A 338 -18.28 0.44 -9.60
CA GLU A 338 -19.59 -0.23 -9.51
C GLU A 338 -20.47 0.14 -10.70
N TRP A 339 -20.39 1.39 -11.19
CA TRP A 339 -21.12 1.82 -12.38
C TRP A 339 -20.65 1.09 -13.64
N SER A 340 -19.34 0.91 -13.80
CA SER A 340 -18.79 0.10 -14.91
C SER A 340 -19.25 -1.35 -14.84
N GLU A 341 -19.40 -1.92 -13.64
CA GLU A 341 -19.96 -3.26 -13.46
C GLU A 341 -21.45 -3.31 -13.85
N VAL A 342 -22.25 -2.31 -13.45
CA VAL A 342 -23.67 -2.21 -13.86
C VAL A 342 -23.80 -2.09 -15.39
N GLU A 343 -22.92 -1.33 -16.04
CA GLU A 343 -22.90 -1.22 -17.51
C GLU A 343 -22.57 -2.56 -18.19
N LYS A 344 -21.64 -3.35 -17.63
CA LYS A 344 -21.38 -4.72 -18.11
C LYS A 344 -22.59 -5.62 -17.95
N CYS A 345 -23.24 -5.59 -16.77
CA CYS A 345 -24.46 -6.35 -16.53
C CYS A 345 -25.58 -5.96 -17.50
N ALA A 346 -25.69 -4.67 -17.87
CA ALA A 346 -26.70 -4.19 -18.81
C ALA A 346 -26.43 -4.61 -20.27
N ALA A 347 -25.20 -4.99 -20.60
CA ALA A 347 -24.79 -5.44 -21.93
C ALA A 347 -24.82 -6.97 -22.08
N ASP A 348 -24.74 -7.72 -20.97
CA ASP A 348 -24.69 -9.18 -20.96
C ASP A 348 -26.07 -9.80 -20.74
N GLU A 349 -26.51 -10.62 -21.70
CA GLU A 349 -27.83 -11.25 -21.69
C GLU A 349 -27.98 -12.27 -20.54
N VAL A 350 -26.92 -13.01 -20.20
CA VAL A 350 -26.98 -14.02 -19.12
C VAL A 350 -27.19 -13.34 -17.77
N ALA A 351 -26.47 -12.24 -17.53
CA ALA A 351 -26.64 -11.45 -16.32
C ALA A 351 -28.07 -10.91 -16.22
N LEU A 352 -28.61 -10.36 -17.31
CA LEU A 352 -29.98 -9.83 -17.36
C LEU A 352 -31.03 -10.92 -17.11
N GLN A 353 -30.88 -12.11 -17.71
CA GLN A 353 -31.78 -13.24 -17.45
C GLN A 353 -31.79 -13.64 -15.98
N ASN A 354 -30.63 -13.65 -15.31
CA ASN A 354 -30.56 -13.94 -13.88
C ASN A 354 -31.17 -12.83 -13.01
N VAL A 355 -31.03 -11.55 -13.39
CA VAL A 355 -31.76 -10.45 -12.72
C VAL A 355 -33.27 -10.60 -12.90
N LEU A 356 -33.74 -10.98 -14.09
CA LEU A 356 -35.17 -11.19 -14.34
C LEU A 356 -35.73 -12.42 -13.62
N ARG A 357 -34.94 -13.50 -13.51
CA ARG A 357 -35.29 -14.66 -12.67
C ARG A 357 -35.37 -14.25 -11.20
N ALA A 358 -34.42 -13.46 -10.71
CA ALA A 358 -34.46 -12.88 -9.37
C ALA A 358 -35.72 -12.03 -9.16
N LEU A 359 -36.10 -11.23 -10.17
CA LEU A 359 -37.29 -10.39 -10.10
C LEU A 359 -38.56 -11.22 -9.95
N ARG A 360 -38.71 -12.29 -10.74
CA ARG A 360 -39.87 -13.21 -10.66
C ARG A 360 -39.97 -13.83 -9.27
N CYS A 361 -38.89 -14.44 -8.77
CA CYS A 361 -38.84 -14.98 -7.42
C CYS A 361 -39.14 -13.91 -6.36
N PHE A 362 -38.66 -12.68 -6.55
CA PHE A 362 -38.85 -11.58 -5.59
C PHE A 362 -40.31 -11.16 -5.48
N VAL A 363 -41.01 -10.97 -6.60
CA VAL A 363 -42.40 -10.54 -6.57
C VAL A 363 -43.32 -11.63 -6.01
N GLU A 364 -43.00 -12.90 -6.26
CA GLU A 364 -43.71 -14.06 -5.69
C GLU A 364 -43.61 -14.11 -4.17
N LEU A 365 -42.50 -13.65 -3.56
CA LEU A 365 -42.38 -13.54 -2.09
C LEU A 365 -43.45 -12.66 -1.47
N PHE A 366 -44.05 -11.74 -2.24
CA PHE A 366 -45.11 -10.84 -1.80
C PHE A 366 -46.49 -11.24 -2.35
N GLY A 367 -46.62 -12.43 -2.94
CA GLY A 367 -47.87 -12.90 -3.55
C GLY A 367 -48.26 -12.11 -4.81
N LEU A 368 -47.26 -11.66 -5.57
CA LEU A 368 -47.44 -10.98 -6.84
C LEU A 368 -46.87 -11.82 -7.98
N HIS A 369 -47.41 -11.67 -9.18
CA HIS A 369 -46.96 -12.40 -10.35
C HIS A 369 -46.75 -11.45 -11.54
N LEU A 370 -45.61 -11.56 -12.20
CA LEU A 370 -45.25 -10.74 -13.36
C LEU A 370 -45.62 -11.48 -14.65
N LEU A 371 -46.61 -10.97 -15.37
CA LEU A 371 -47.11 -11.56 -16.62
C LEU A 371 -46.75 -10.72 -17.83
N GLU A 372 -46.58 -11.40 -18.97
CA GLU A 372 -46.57 -10.77 -20.27
C GLU A 372 -48.02 -10.67 -20.75
N GLY A 373 -48.57 -9.45 -20.78
CA GLY A 373 -49.93 -9.19 -21.26
C GLY A 373 -49.98 -8.98 -22.78
N PRO A 374 -51.03 -9.47 -23.46
CA PRO A 374 -51.27 -9.17 -24.86
C PRO A 374 -51.67 -7.70 -25.02
N LEU A 375 -51.01 -6.99 -25.94
CA LEU A 375 -51.38 -5.63 -26.33
C LEU A 375 -52.60 -5.69 -27.26
N HIS A 376 -53.63 -4.91 -26.95
CA HIS A 376 -54.84 -4.80 -27.76
C HIS A 376 -54.71 -3.82 -28.95
N ASP A 377 -53.49 -3.38 -29.28
CA ASP A 377 -53.21 -2.52 -30.43
C ASP A 377 -51.99 -3.06 -31.19
N GLY A 378 -52.11 -3.19 -32.52
CA GLY A 378 -51.31 -4.02 -33.44
C GLY A 378 -49.80 -3.78 -33.59
N GLY A 379 -49.08 -3.35 -32.54
CA GLY A 379 -47.61 -3.36 -32.48
C GLY A 379 -47.12 -4.51 -31.60
N GLY A 380 -46.39 -5.47 -32.18
CA GLY A 380 -45.96 -6.74 -31.55
C GLY A 380 -44.94 -6.66 -30.40
N HIS A 381 -45.16 -5.79 -29.42
CA HIS A 381 -44.40 -5.76 -28.17
C HIS A 381 -45.28 -6.28 -27.02
N SER A 382 -44.82 -7.26 -26.25
CA SER A 382 -45.53 -7.72 -25.05
C SER A 382 -45.44 -6.65 -23.95
N THR A 383 -46.57 -6.26 -23.33
CA THR A 383 -46.54 -5.33 -22.18
C THR A 383 -46.49 -6.13 -20.89
N LEU A 384 -45.48 -5.88 -20.06
CA LEU A 384 -45.36 -6.52 -18.76
C LEU A 384 -46.36 -5.91 -17.76
N VAL A 385 -47.10 -6.76 -17.07
CA VAL A 385 -48.07 -6.35 -16.06
C VAL A 385 -47.84 -7.16 -14.79
N LEU A 386 -47.75 -6.46 -13.65
CA LEU A 386 -47.65 -7.08 -12.34
C LEU A 386 -49.06 -7.18 -11.74
N ILE A 387 -49.47 -8.40 -11.37
CA ILE A 387 -50.81 -8.69 -10.83
C ILE A 387 -50.72 -9.37 -9.46
N LYS A 388 -51.84 -9.35 -8.71
CA LYS A 388 -51.98 -10.10 -7.45
C LYS A 388 -52.23 -11.56 -7.75
N ASP A 389 -51.47 -12.44 -7.11
CA ASP A 389 -51.56 -13.88 -7.31
C ASP A 389 -52.59 -14.51 -6.37
N GLY A 390 -53.88 -14.25 -6.63
CA GLY A 390 -55.01 -14.93 -5.97
C GLY A 390 -54.86 -15.17 -4.46
N LEU A 391 -54.76 -16.45 -4.08
CA LEU A 391 -54.61 -16.89 -2.69
C LEU A 391 -53.24 -16.54 -2.08
N ASN A 392 -52.17 -16.58 -2.88
CA ASN A 392 -50.81 -16.25 -2.44
C ASN A 392 -50.71 -14.77 -2.02
N TRP A 393 -51.42 -13.87 -2.70
CA TRP A 393 -51.53 -12.48 -2.28
C TRP A 393 -52.13 -12.36 -0.88
N VAL A 394 -53.21 -13.10 -0.58
CA VAL A 394 -53.88 -13.03 0.73
C VAL A 394 -52.97 -13.52 1.85
N GLU A 395 -52.24 -14.61 1.62
CA GLU A 395 -51.31 -15.18 2.59
C GLU A 395 -50.10 -14.27 2.84
N PHE A 396 -49.49 -13.74 1.78
CA PHE A 396 -48.25 -12.97 1.87
C PHE A 396 -48.44 -11.46 1.98
N LYS A 397 -49.69 -10.97 1.98
CA LYS A 397 -49.99 -9.54 2.13
C LYS A 397 -49.32 -8.90 3.34
N GLY A 398 -49.21 -9.63 4.46
CA GLY A 398 -48.56 -9.14 5.69
C GLY A 398 -47.07 -8.83 5.54
N ARG A 399 -46.41 -9.36 4.50
CA ARG A 399 -45.04 -9.03 4.13
C ARG A 399 -44.93 -7.65 3.48
N MET A 400 -45.96 -7.25 2.74
CA MET A 400 -46.06 -5.98 2.02
C MET A 400 -46.63 -4.86 2.91
N VAL A 401 -47.72 -5.16 3.64
CA VAL A 401 -48.53 -4.18 4.37
C VAL A 401 -48.44 -4.42 5.88
N ALA A 402 -48.03 -3.40 6.62
CA ALA A 402 -47.99 -3.40 8.08
C ALA A 402 -49.38 -3.13 8.68
N SER A 403 -49.52 -3.33 9.99
CA SER A 403 -50.78 -3.16 10.75
C SER A 403 -51.39 -1.75 10.67
N ASN A 404 -50.58 -0.74 10.37
CA ASN A 404 -50.98 0.67 10.23
C ASN A 404 -51.34 1.07 8.79
N ASP A 405 -51.63 0.11 7.90
CA ASP A 405 -51.86 0.32 6.46
C ASP A 405 -50.71 1.03 5.74
N ARG A 406 -49.48 0.97 6.28
CA ARG A 406 -48.27 1.43 5.60
C ARG A 406 -47.48 0.25 5.03
N MET A 407 -46.68 0.52 4.00
CA MET A 407 -45.77 -0.47 3.45
C MET A 407 -44.69 -0.84 4.47
N THR A 408 -44.35 -2.12 4.59
CA THR A 408 -43.30 -2.55 5.53
C THR A 408 -41.94 -1.94 5.14
N PRO A 409 -41.04 -1.64 6.10
CA PRO A 409 -39.73 -1.06 5.77
C PRO A 409 -38.89 -1.93 4.83
N LEU A 410 -38.95 -3.26 4.98
CA LEU A 410 -38.28 -4.22 4.10
C LEU A 410 -38.84 -4.13 2.68
N ALA A 411 -40.16 -4.17 2.51
CA ALA A 411 -40.77 -4.07 1.18
C ALA A 411 -40.40 -2.73 0.54
N LEU A 412 -40.56 -1.61 1.26
CA LEU A 412 -40.30 -0.28 0.70
C LEU A 412 -38.85 -0.13 0.21
N THR A 413 -37.88 -0.59 0.99
CA THR A 413 -36.45 -0.53 0.64
C THR A 413 -36.12 -1.46 -0.52
N CYS A 414 -36.62 -2.71 -0.53
CA CYS A 414 -36.35 -3.65 -1.60
C CYS A 414 -37.01 -3.24 -2.94
N PHE A 415 -38.29 -2.84 -2.94
CA PHE A 415 -38.97 -2.40 -4.18
C PHE A 415 -38.35 -1.12 -4.76
N SER A 416 -38.00 -0.14 -3.91
CA SER A 416 -37.31 1.07 -4.38
C SER A 416 -35.91 0.78 -4.96
N HIS A 417 -35.17 -0.16 -4.35
CA HIS A 417 -33.89 -0.64 -4.85
C HIS A 417 -34.04 -1.37 -6.20
N VAL A 418 -35.01 -2.28 -6.32
CA VAL A 418 -35.29 -3.04 -7.55
C VAL A 418 -35.68 -2.13 -8.70
N VAL A 419 -36.59 -1.16 -8.46
CA VAL A 419 -36.99 -0.21 -9.51
C VAL A 419 -35.79 0.60 -9.98
N LEU A 420 -34.94 1.09 -9.06
CA LEU A 420 -33.71 1.77 -9.44
C LEU A 420 -32.77 0.85 -10.25
N SER A 421 -32.59 -0.40 -9.82
CA SER A 421 -31.75 -1.38 -10.52
C SER A 421 -32.20 -1.59 -11.96
N LEU A 422 -33.48 -1.89 -12.15
CA LEU A 422 -34.05 -2.14 -13.47
C LEU A 422 -33.96 -0.90 -14.35
N THR A 423 -34.13 0.31 -13.80
CA THR A 423 -33.91 1.55 -14.57
C THR A 423 -32.45 1.74 -14.98
N GLN A 424 -31.46 1.40 -14.13
CA GLN A 424 -30.04 1.49 -14.46
C GLN A 424 -29.61 0.41 -15.47
N LEU A 425 -30.20 -0.80 -15.38
CA LEU A 425 -29.96 -1.93 -16.28
C LEU A 425 -30.73 -1.83 -17.62
N ARG A 426 -31.39 -0.69 -17.90
CA ARG A 426 -32.17 -0.44 -19.13
C ARG A 426 -33.38 -1.38 -19.33
N ARG A 427 -33.88 -1.97 -18.25
CA ARG A 427 -35.09 -2.82 -18.20
C ARG A 427 -36.29 -2.00 -17.75
N ALA A 428 -36.66 -1.04 -18.61
CA ALA A 428 -37.71 -0.07 -18.31
C ALA A 428 -39.11 -0.69 -18.28
N GLY A 429 -39.37 -1.76 -19.04
CA GLY A 429 -40.67 -2.44 -19.08
C GLY A 429 -41.04 -3.01 -17.70
N GLU A 430 -40.12 -3.75 -17.10
CA GLU A 430 -40.22 -4.37 -15.79
C GLU A 430 -40.36 -3.31 -14.69
N ALA A 431 -39.51 -2.27 -14.72
CA ALA A 431 -39.58 -1.17 -13.77
C ALA A 431 -40.94 -0.43 -13.85
N ASN A 432 -41.44 -0.21 -15.06
CA ASN A 432 -42.73 0.44 -15.28
C ASN A 432 -43.89 -0.44 -14.81
N ALA A 433 -43.83 -1.76 -15.02
CA ALA A 433 -44.85 -2.69 -14.54
C ALA A 433 -45.02 -2.62 -13.00
N ILE A 434 -43.90 -2.59 -12.27
CA ILE A 434 -43.91 -2.44 -10.81
C ILE A 434 -44.52 -1.08 -10.42
N VAL A 435 -44.01 0.02 -10.99
CA VAL A 435 -44.50 1.37 -10.65
C VAL A 435 -45.99 1.54 -11.00
N ALA A 436 -46.44 0.96 -12.12
CA ALA A 436 -47.83 0.98 -12.55
C ALA A 436 -48.75 0.22 -11.60
N PHE A 437 -48.33 -0.94 -11.10
CA PHE A 437 -49.08 -1.70 -10.10
C PHE A 437 -49.33 -0.88 -8.83
N PHE A 438 -48.28 -0.30 -8.25
CA PHE A 438 -48.43 0.52 -7.04
C PHE A 438 -49.24 1.80 -7.30
N LEU A 439 -49.15 2.39 -8.50
CA LEU A 439 -50.00 3.53 -8.88
C LEU A 439 -51.47 3.15 -8.98
N HIS A 440 -51.78 2.01 -9.61
CA HIS A 440 -53.15 1.52 -9.74
C HIS A 440 -53.76 1.23 -8.36
N GLU A 441 -53.01 0.54 -7.50
CA GLU A 441 -53.43 0.25 -6.13
C GLU A 441 -53.61 1.52 -5.28
N ALA A 442 -52.75 2.53 -5.46
CA ALA A 442 -52.89 3.82 -4.78
C ALA A 442 -54.15 4.59 -5.19
N LYS A 443 -54.62 4.42 -6.44
CA LYS A 443 -55.87 5.04 -6.93
C LYS A 443 -57.12 4.28 -6.50
N ALA A 444 -57.00 3.03 -6.03
CA ALA A 444 -58.13 2.18 -5.67
C ALA A 444 -58.84 2.57 -4.35
N GLY A 445 -58.44 3.64 -3.66
CA GLY A 445 -59.20 4.26 -2.56
C GLY A 445 -58.46 4.42 -1.22
N VAL A 446 -59.20 4.79 -0.17
CA VAL A 446 -58.69 5.22 1.17
C VAL A 446 -57.94 4.13 1.95
N ARG A 447 -58.14 2.83 1.62
CA ARG A 447 -57.52 1.66 2.29
C ARG A 447 -56.22 1.14 1.63
N CYS A 448 -55.56 1.98 0.84
CA CYS A 448 -54.33 1.62 0.12
C CYS A 448 -53.20 2.64 0.37
N GLN A 449 -53.09 3.17 1.58
CA GLN A 449 -52.06 4.17 1.92
C GLN A 449 -50.64 3.60 1.73
N TRP A 450 -50.47 2.31 1.97
CA TRP A 450 -49.22 1.58 1.73
C TRP A 450 -48.76 1.67 0.26
N ALA A 451 -49.70 1.58 -0.70
CA ALA A 451 -49.37 1.59 -2.12
C ALA A 451 -48.94 2.99 -2.58
N ALA A 452 -49.62 4.03 -2.09
CA ALA A 452 -49.24 5.42 -2.32
C ALA A 452 -47.85 5.73 -1.73
N HIS A 453 -47.56 5.22 -0.52
CA HIS A 453 -46.25 5.35 0.12
C HIS A 453 -45.14 4.69 -0.72
N GLY A 454 -45.35 3.45 -1.16
CA GLY A 454 -44.45 2.73 -2.05
C GLY A 454 -44.19 3.46 -3.37
N TRP A 455 -45.26 3.87 -4.04
CA TRP A 455 -45.21 4.60 -5.30
C TRP A 455 -44.40 5.90 -5.20
N ASN A 456 -44.65 6.70 -4.17
CA ASN A 456 -43.92 7.96 -3.94
C ASN A 456 -42.41 7.71 -3.77
N LYS A 457 -42.01 6.70 -2.99
CA LYS A 457 -40.60 6.38 -2.77
C LYS A 457 -39.92 5.92 -4.06
N MET A 458 -40.53 5.00 -4.80
CA MET A 458 -39.99 4.51 -6.08
C MET A 458 -39.84 5.64 -7.10
N ARG A 459 -40.85 6.51 -7.21
CA ARG A 459 -40.82 7.69 -8.09
C ARG A 459 -39.72 8.66 -7.69
N HIS A 460 -39.54 8.91 -6.39
CA HIS A 460 -38.50 9.79 -5.88
C HIS A 460 -37.10 9.30 -6.28
N VAL A 461 -36.81 8.01 -6.04
CA VAL A 461 -35.50 7.41 -6.35
C VAL A 461 -35.20 7.45 -7.85
N ARG A 462 -36.20 7.14 -8.69
CA ARG A 462 -36.06 7.21 -10.15
C ARG A 462 -35.82 8.63 -10.65
N ARG A 463 -36.59 9.62 -10.17
CA ARG A 463 -36.42 11.03 -10.53
C ARG A 463 -35.04 11.56 -10.16
N ARG A 464 -34.56 11.21 -8.95
CA ARG A 464 -33.22 11.60 -8.49
C ARG A 464 -32.14 11.09 -9.45
N TYR A 465 -32.26 9.84 -9.90
CA TYR A 465 -31.35 9.28 -10.89
C TYR A 465 -31.43 9.96 -12.27
N GLU A 466 -32.64 10.23 -12.78
CA GLU A 466 -32.86 10.93 -14.06
C GLU A 466 -32.22 12.34 -14.05
N LEU A 467 -32.38 13.09 -12.96
CA LEU A 467 -31.75 14.40 -12.77
C LEU A 467 -30.22 14.32 -12.78
N LEU A 468 -29.64 13.31 -12.14
CA LEU A 468 -28.19 13.10 -12.13
C LEU A 468 -27.65 12.79 -13.54
N GLN A 469 -28.41 12.07 -14.36
CA GLN A 469 -28.03 11.81 -15.75
C GLN A 469 -28.10 13.09 -16.61
N GLN A 470 -29.11 13.92 -16.41
CA GLN A 470 -29.22 15.22 -17.09
C GLN A 470 -28.08 16.18 -16.74
N GLN A 471 -27.62 16.20 -15.48
CA GLN A 471 -26.46 17.00 -15.08
C GLN A 471 -25.16 16.52 -15.75
N LYS A 472 -24.99 15.21 -15.95
CA LYS A 472 -23.84 14.65 -16.68
C LYS A 472 -23.87 15.01 -18.16
N SER A 473 -25.02 14.94 -18.83
CA SER A 473 -25.13 15.31 -20.24
C SER A 473 -24.99 16.82 -20.47
N GLY A 474 -25.49 17.65 -19.53
CA GLY A 474 -25.32 19.11 -19.58
C GLY A 474 -23.89 19.59 -19.40
N GLN A 475 -23.07 18.90 -18.60
CA GLN A 475 -21.63 19.22 -18.46
C GLN A 475 -20.79 18.80 -19.67
N ALA A 476 -21.24 17.82 -20.46
CA ALA A 476 -20.55 17.39 -21.68
C ALA A 476 -20.76 18.34 -22.88
N GLY A 477 -21.74 19.26 -22.81
CA GLY A 477 -22.08 20.21 -23.87
C GLY A 477 -21.47 21.62 -23.73
N VAL A 478 -20.60 21.86 -22.74
CA VAL A 478 -20.02 23.19 -22.44
C VAL A 478 -18.48 23.20 -22.53
N CYS A 479 -17.86 22.18 -23.14
CA CYS A 479 -16.42 22.15 -23.39
C CYS A 479 -16.10 22.28 -24.88
#